data_AF-D6GV85-F1
#
_entry.id   AF-D6GV85-F1
#
_cell.length_a   1.000
_cell.length_b   1.000
_cell.length_c   1.000
_cell.angle_alpha   90.00
_cell.angle_beta   90.00
_cell.angle_gamma   90.00
#
_symmetry.space_group_name_H-M   'P 1'
#
loop_
_entity.id
_entity.type
_entity.pdbx_description
1 polymer ?
#
loop_
_entity_poly.entity_id
_entity_poly.type
_entity_poly.pdbx_seq_one_letter_code
_entity_poly.pdbx_strand_id
1 'polypeptide(L)'
;MDAVKLKLRSLIIMIVAIVVFISAVVIYLLVFVNGSATTAIGNNWFSIKGASPIINNGKLWVNFAGIEGCQYCAIERYAFFDALSNFGNWTYYGKNVDLNTLPTSNYSNTPQTNTLFYHAYEGDWTLNFLNPNLKYTSNYVNFTSEELYNDQYPNPTPLQSFTPLEQQYASKYDSGGAVPFSVIGGNFFEVGAGSSLAPDGTPIIFAGNGTGYMPSYIISQFNTSSSTISKGITEEADYITSMICSDINNAAPVCSSPSLPKV
;
A
#
# COMPACT_ATOMS: atom_id res chain seq x y z
N MET A 1 26.21 -32.34 -53.27
CA MET A 1 25.25 -31.22 -53.19
C MET A 1 24.63 -31.07 -51.80
N ASP A 2 24.78 -32.07 -50.92
CA ASP A 2 24.09 -32.13 -49.62
C ASP A 2 24.80 -31.37 -48.49
N ALA A 3 26.13 -31.25 -48.54
CA ALA A 3 26.89 -30.49 -47.54
C ALA A 3 26.56 -28.98 -47.54
N VAL A 4 26.25 -28.42 -48.71
CA VAL A 4 25.88 -27.00 -48.85
C VAL A 4 24.48 -26.73 -48.29
N LYS A 5 23.52 -27.63 -48.54
CA LYS A 5 22.16 -27.53 -47.99
C LYS A 5 22.14 -27.68 -46.47
N LEU A 6 22.99 -28.54 -45.91
CA LEU A 6 23.10 -28.72 -44.46
C LEU A 6 23.67 -27.47 -43.78
N LYS A 7 24.75 -26.88 -44.34
CA LYS A 7 25.33 -25.63 -43.84
C LYS A 7 24.35 -24.46 -43.92
N LEU A 8 23.58 -24.36 -45.01
CA LEU A 8 22.58 -23.32 -45.18
C LEU A 8 21.43 -23.44 -44.17
N ARG A 9 20.98 -24.67 -43.85
CA ARG A 9 19.97 -24.91 -42.81
C ARG A 9 20.47 -24.53 -41.41
N SER A 10 21.68 -24.92 -41.04
CA SER A 10 22.27 -24.49 -39.75
C SER A 10 22.40 -22.98 -39.65
N LEU A 11 22.79 -22.31 -40.74
CA LEU A 11 22.90 -20.86 -40.76
C LEU A 11 21.54 -20.17 -40.56
N ILE A 12 20.49 -20.66 -41.22
CA ILE A 12 19.13 -20.12 -41.06
C ILE A 12 18.62 -20.31 -39.63
N ILE A 13 18.79 -21.50 -39.04
CA ILE A 13 18.36 -21.76 -37.65
C ILE A 13 19.08 -20.85 -36.67
N MET A 14 20.39 -20.66 -36.85
CA MET A 14 21.19 -19.77 -36.00
C MET A 14 20.72 -18.31 -36.12
N ILE A 15 20.44 -17.83 -37.33
CA ILE A 15 19.93 -16.47 -37.56
C ILE A 15 18.56 -16.29 -36.88
N VAL A 16 17.65 -17.25 -37.04
CA VAL A 16 16.32 -17.19 -36.40
C VAL A 16 16.44 -17.17 -34.87
N ALA A 17 17.31 -18.00 -34.29
CA ALA A 17 17.54 -18.02 -32.85
C ALA A 17 18.11 -16.68 -32.33
N ILE A 18 19.04 -16.07 -33.07
CA ILE A 18 19.61 -14.76 -32.74
C ILE A 18 18.52 -13.67 -32.81
N VAL A 19 17.69 -13.67 -33.84
CA VAL A 19 16.60 -12.69 -33.98
C VAL A 19 15.57 -12.84 -32.86
N VAL A 20 15.18 -14.06 -32.49
CA VAL A 20 14.26 -14.32 -31.37
C VAL A 20 14.87 -13.86 -30.06
N PHE A 21 16.15 -14.15 -29.81
CA PHE A 21 16.84 -13.73 -28.60
C PHE A 21 16.95 -12.20 -28.51
N ILE A 22 17.37 -11.53 -29.58
CA ILE A 22 17.44 -10.06 -29.63
C ILE A 22 16.04 -9.46 -29.42
N SER A 23 15.00 -10.03 -30.04
CA SER A 23 13.62 -9.55 -29.87
C SER A 23 13.17 -9.69 -28.41
N ALA A 24 13.44 -10.83 -27.77
CA ALA A 24 13.12 -11.06 -26.37
C ALA A 24 13.88 -10.10 -25.44
N VAL A 25 15.17 -9.84 -25.72
CA VAL A 25 15.98 -8.87 -24.97
C VAL A 25 15.47 -7.45 -25.17
N VAL A 26 15.12 -7.04 -26.39
CA VAL A 26 14.57 -5.71 -26.67
C VAL A 26 13.21 -5.53 -25.99
N ILE A 27 12.32 -6.52 -26.05
CA ILE A 27 11.05 -6.51 -25.32
C ILE A 27 11.32 -6.43 -23.82
N TYR A 28 12.26 -7.21 -23.30
CA TYR A 28 12.65 -7.17 -21.90
C TYR A 28 13.19 -5.78 -21.50
N LEU A 29 14.05 -5.17 -22.32
CA LEU A 29 14.59 -3.85 -22.06
C LEU A 29 13.52 -2.75 -22.14
N LEU A 30 12.62 -2.81 -23.14
CA LEU A 30 11.54 -1.84 -23.32
C LEU A 30 10.47 -1.94 -22.23
N VAL A 31 10.17 -3.15 -21.76
CA VAL A 31 9.13 -3.40 -20.75
C VAL A 31 9.68 -3.27 -19.33
N PHE A 32 10.93 -3.68 -19.08
CA PHE A 32 11.47 -3.79 -17.72
C PHE A 32 12.66 -2.88 -17.40
N VAL A 33 13.43 -2.37 -18.39
CA VAL A 33 14.67 -1.58 -18.14
C VAL A 33 14.54 -0.09 -18.44
N ASN A 34 13.62 0.32 -19.31
CA ASN A 34 13.20 1.72 -19.32
C ASN A 34 12.46 1.98 -18.01
N GLY A 35 13.13 2.67 -17.08
CA GLY A 35 12.54 3.14 -15.83
C GLY A 35 11.19 3.75 -16.16
N SER A 36 10.13 3.08 -15.71
CA SER A 36 8.77 3.51 -15.98
C SER A 36 8.66 4.93 -15.46
N ALA A 37 8.43 5.89 -16.35
CA ALA A 37 8.40 7.29 -15.97
C ALA A 37 7.34 7.46 -14.86
N THR A 38 7.75 8.01 -13.72
CA THR A 38 6.85 8.25 -12.59
C THR A 38 6.37 9.69 -12.61
N THR A 39 5.17 9.94 -12.07
CA THR A 39 4.64 11.30 -11.90
C THR A 39 4.06 11.41 -10.51
N ALA A 40 4.49 12.41 -9.74
CA ALA A 40 3.90 12.70 -8.43
C ALA A 40 2.45 13.16 -8.62
N ILE A 41 1.53 12.58 -7.85
CA ILE A 41 0.09 12.86 -7.93
C ILE A 41 -0.48 13.52 -6.67
N GLY A 42 0.34 13.70 -5.63
CA GLY A 42 -0.04 14.30 -4.35
C GLY A 42 0.22 13.32 -3.20
N ASN A 43 0.29 13.82 -1.97
CA ASN A 43 0.42 13.00 -0.75
C ASN A 43 1.43 11.84 -0.86
N ASN A 44 2.65 12.10 -1.32
CA ASN A 44 3.69 11.06 -1.48
C ASN A 44 3.34 9.87 -2.41
N TRP A 45 2.25 9.98 -3.18
CA TRP A 45 1.90 9.04 -4.22
C TRP A 45 2.49 9.41 -5.57
N PHE A 46 2.82 8.36 -6.31
CA PHE A 46 3.36 8.43 -7.65
C PHE A 46 2.60 7.48 -8.57
N SER A 47 2.25 7.95 -9.77
CA SER A 47 1.74 7.11 -10.84
C SER A 47 2.88 6.59 -11.72
N ILE A 48 2.73 5.37 -12.22
CA ILE A 48 3.68 4.66 -13.07
C ILE A 48 3.15 4.69 -14.51
N LYS A 49 3.78 5.50 -15.36
CA LYS A 49 3.31 5.68 -16.73
C LYS A 49 3.40 4.39 -17.53
N GLY A 50 2.28 4.02 -18.15
CA GLY A 50 2.17 2.86 -19.03
C GLY A 50 2.09 1.52 -18.29
N ALA A 51 1.99 1.52 -16.96
CA ALA A 51 1.63 0.33 -16.20
C ALA A 51 0.17 -0.07 -16.47
N SER A 52 -0.14 -1.34 -16.21
CA SER A 52 -1.50 -1.88 -16.29
C SER A 52 -1.90 -2.43 -14.92
N PRO A 53 -3.18 -2.27 -14.51
CA PRO A 53 -3.64 -2.77 -13.23
C PRO A 53 -3.37 -4.26 -13.05
N ILE A 54 -2.77 -4.64 -11.92
CA ILE A 54 -2.58 -6.02 -11.51
C ILE A 54 -3.88 -6.52 -10.88
N ILE A 55 -4.62 -7.34 -11.65
CA ILE A 55 -5.89 -7.93 -11.25
C ILE A 55 -5.70 -9.42 -10.98
N ASN A 56 -5.94 -9.84 -9.74
CA ASN A 56 -5.86 -11.23 -9.29
C ASN A 56 -7.26 -11.75 -8.97
N ASN A 57 -7.71 -12.79 -9.69
CA ASN A 57 -9.05 -13.37 -9.54
C ASN A 57 -10.19 -12.33 -9.62
N GLY A 58 -10.06 -11.36 -10.54
CA GLY A 58 -11.04 -10.30 -10.74
C GLY A 58 -10.99 -9.16 -9.72
N LYS A 59 -10.01 -9.16 -8.81
CA LYS A 59 -9.83 -8.11 -7.81
C LYS A 59 -8.50 -7.39 -7.99
N LEU A 60 -8.52 -6.06 -7.83
CA LEU A 60 -7.32 -5.23 -7.85
C LEU A 60 -6.41 -5.60 -6.67
N TRP A 61 -5.13 -5.82 -6.93
CA TRP A 61 -4.14 -6.00 -5.87
C TRP A 61 -3.81 -4.65 -5.22
N VAL A 62 -3.90 -4.58 -3.89
CA VAL A 62 -3.52 -3.43 -3.07
C VAL A 62 -2.65 -3.94 -1.93
N ASN A 63 -1.49 -3.32 -1.76
CA ASN A 63 -0.52 -3.69 -0.74
C ASN A 63 -0.14 -2.48 0.12
N PHE A 64 0.02 -2.74 1.42
CA PHE A 64 0.56 -1.81 2.40
C PHE A 64 1.65 -2.51 3.22
N ALA A 65 2.86 -1.97 3.22
CA ALA A 65 3.96 -2.45 4.05
C ALA A 65 4.38 -1.39 5.07
N GLY A 66 4.48 -1.84 6.31
CA GLY A 66 4.93 -1.02 7.44
C GLY A 66 5.96 -1.73 8.29
N ILE A 67 6.25 -1.14 9.43
CA ILE A 67 6.95 -1.77 10.55
C ILE A 67 6.19 -1.47 11.85
N GLU A 68 6.44 -2.29 12.86
CA GLU A 68 6.03 -1.97 14.22
C GLU A 68 6.89 -0.79 14.72
N GLY A 69 6.28 0.17 15.42
CA GLY A 69 7.00 1.35 15.91
C GLY A 69 7.05 2.53 14.95
N CYS A 70 6.39 2.46 13.79
CA CYS A 70 6.42 3.51 12.78
C CYS A 70 5.22 4.46 12.86
N GLN A 71 5.49 5.70 13.30
CA GLN A 71 4.53 6.79 13.44
C GLN A 71 3.79 7.12 12.13
N TYR A 72 4.52 7.14 11.01
CA TYR A 72 3.98 7.37 9.68
C TYR A 72 3.10 6.20 9.20
N CYS A 73 3.53 4.98 9.49
CA CYS A 73 2.75 3.78 9.18
C CYS A 73 1.46 3.75 10.00
N ALA A 74 1.49 4.27 11.23
CA ALA A 74 0.33 4.30 12.10
C ALA A 74 -0.82 5.13 11.51
N ILE A 75 -0.52 6.33 11.00
CA ILE A 75 -1.54 7.16 10.36
C ILE A 75 -2.04 6.56 9.04
N GLU A 76 -1.13 6.00 8.25
CA GLU A 76 -1.43 5.43 6.95
C GLU A 76 -2.35 4.20 7.06
N ARG A 77 -2.20 3.38 8.11
CA ARG A 77 -3.13 2.26 8.38
C ARG A 77 -4.56 2.75 8.60
N TYR A 78 -4.79 3.92 9.21
CA TYR A 78 -6.15 4.46 9.32
C TYR A 78 -6.71 4.92 7.97
N ALA A 79 -5.88 5.53 7.11
CA ALA A 79 -6.28 5.95 5.77
C ALA A 79 -6.63 4.75 4.88
N PHE A 80 -5.80 3.70 4.88
CA PHE A 80 -6.12 2.44 4.20
C PHE A 80 -7.40 1.80 4.74
N PHE A 81 -7.59 1.77 6.05
CA PHE A 81 -8.79 1.20 6.65
C PHE A 81 -10.05 1.95 6.16
N ASP A 82 -10.03 3.28 6.15
CA ASP A 82 -11.13 4.12 5.68
C ASP A 82 -11.38 3.94 4.17
N ALA A 83 -10.34 4.07 3.35
CA ALA A 83 -10.44 3.92 1.89
C ALA A 83 -11.00 2.56 1.48
N LEU A 84 -10.48 1.49 2.07
CA LEU A 84 -10.91 0.12 1.77
C LEU A 84 -12.36 -0.15 2.23
N SER A 85 -12.86 0.58 3.24
CA SER A 85 -14.26 0.50 3.64
C SER A 85 -15.23 0.94 2.53
N ASN A 86 -14.77 1.70 1.53
CA ASN A 86 -15.57 2.07 0.36
C ASN A 86 -15.75 0.93 -0.65
N PHE A 87 -14.88 -0.09 -0.60
CA PHE A 87 -14.86 -1.20 -1.56
C PHE A 87 -15.22 -2.54 -0.94
N GLY A 88 -15.37 -2.60 0.38
CA GLY A 88 -15.50 -3.86 1.10
C GLY A 88 -16.05 -3.68 2.51
N ASN A 89 -15.90 -4.72 3.32
CA ASN A 89 -16.31 -4.72 4.72
C ASN A 89 -15.14 -5.20 5.59
N TRP A 90 -14.89 -4.45 6.66
CA TRP A 90 -14.06 -4.90 7.76
C TRP A 90 -14.91 -5.62 8.79
N THR A 91 -14.39 -6.72 9.31
CA THR A 91 -14.99 -7.42 10.45
C THR A 91 -13.97 -7.60 11.56
N TYR A 92 -14.39 -7.42 12.81
CA TYR A 92 -13.60 -7.74 13.99
C TYR A 92 -14.38 -8.72 14.88
N TYR A 93 -13.82 -9.91 15.12
CA TYR A 93 -14.54 -11.04 15.74
C TYR A 93 -15.89 -11.34 15.05
N GLY A 94 -15.91 -11.23 13.72
CA GLY A 94 -17.10 -11.50 12.89
C GLY A 94 -18.19 -10.42 12.92
N LYS A 95 -17.94 -9.27 13.58
CA LYS A 95 -18.84 -8.11 13.57
C LYS A 95 -18.32 -7.06 12.61
N ASN A 96 -19.19 -6.48 11.78
CA ASN A 96 -18.81 -5.35 10.93
C ASN A 96 -18.29 -4.19 11.79
N VAL A 97 -17.20 -3.57 11.35
CA VAL A 97 -16.60 -2.40 11.96
C VAL A 97 -16.22 -1.39 10.89
N ASP A 98 -16.25 -0.12 11.29
CA ASP A 98 -15.77 1.05 10.58
C ASP A 98 -15.04 1.96 11.57
N LEU A 99 -14.45 3.06 11.12
CA LEU A 99 -13.70 3.95 12.01
C LEU A 99 -14.53 4.45 13.21
N ASN A 100 -15.84 4.61 13.06
CA ASN A 100 -16.73 5.09 14.13
C ASN A 100 -17.15 3.99 15.11
N THR A 101 -16.96 2.71 14.76
CA THR A 101 -17.45 1.55 15.52
C THR A 101 -16.34 0.60 15.99
N LEU A 102 -15.08 0.92 15.71
CA LEU A 102 -13.93 0.15 16.22
C LEU A 102 -13.94 0.09 17.77
N PRO A 103 -13.74 -1.09 18.38
CA PRO A 103 -13.65 -1.20 19.83
C PRO A 103 -12.34 -0.59 20.36
N THR A 104 -12.42 0.63 20.86
CA THR A 104 -11.27 1.43 21.33
C THR A 104 -10.67 0.97 22.66
N SER A 105 -11.27 -0.02 23.33
CA SER A 105 -10.77 -0.59 24.59
C SER A 105 -9.93 -1.85 24.40
N ASN A 106 -9.80 -2.34 23.18
CA ASN A 106 -9.03 -3.56 22.87
C ASN A 106 -7.64 -3.18 22.36
N TYR A 107 -6.71 -3.01 23.29
CA TYR A 107 -5.38 -2.53 22.99
C TYR A 107 -4.32 -3.16 23.88
N SER A 108 -3.09 -3.25 23.40
CA SER A 108 -1.94 -3.77 24.16
C SER A 108 -0.74 -2.84 24.07
N ASN A 109 0.03 -2.76 25.15
CA ASN A 109 1.32 -2.07 25.17
C ASN A 109 2.45 -2.87 24.47
N THR A 110 2.15 -4.07 23.99
CA THR A 110 3.09 -4.91 23.25
C THR A 110 2.57 -5.15 21.83
N PRO A 111 3.41 -4.93 20.80
CA PRO A 111 3.12 -5.40 19.45
C PRO A 111 2.83 -6.92 19.40
N GLN A 112 2.27 -7.40 18.29
CA GLN A 112 2.04 -8.84 18.05
C GLN A 112 1.06 -9.54 19.01
N THR A 113 0.12 -8.79 19.57
CA THR A 113 -0.96 -9.35 20.38
C THR A 113 -2.22 -9.55 19.54
N ASN A 114 -3.15 -10.39 20.02
CA ASN A 114 -4.49 -10.50 19.44
C ASN A 114 -5.35 -9.24 19.66
N THR A 115 -4.74 -8.09 19.97
CA THR A 115 -5.45 -6.82 20.13
C THR A 115 -5.58 -6.04 18.84
N LEU A 116 -6.67 -5.30 18.72
CA LEU A 116 -7.00 -4.51 17.53
C LEU A 116 -6.04 -3.34 17.35
N PHE A 117 -5.65 -2.73 18.46
CA PHE A 117 -4.62 -1.71 18.50
C PHE A 117 -3.40 -2.25 19.23
N TYR A 118 -2.21 -1.90 18.78
CA TYR A 118 -0.99 -2.09 19.55
C TYR A 118 -0.25 -0.78 19.72
N HIS A 119 0.52 -0.74 20.80
CA HIS A 119 1.41 0.36 21.12
C HIS A 119 2.71 0.21 20.34
N ALA A 120 3.00 1.18 19.48
CA ALA A 120 4.30 1.32 18.84
C ALA A 120 5.23 2.18 19.73
N TYR A 121 6.55 2.06 19.55
CA TYR A 121 7.57 2.85 20.27
C TYR A 121 7.16 4.34 20.37
N GLU A 122 7.33 4.98 21.55
CA GLU A 122 6.98 6.40 21.86
C GLU A 122 5.51 6.80 22.12
N GLY A 123 4.55 5.86 22.23
CA GLY A 123 3.17 6.20 22.64
C GLY A 123 2.10 5.94 21.58
N ASP A 124 2.49 5.34 20.47
CA ASP A 124 1.70 5.32 19.25
C ASP A 124 0.61 4.27 19.31
N TRP A 125 -0.61 4.63 18.92
CA TRP A 125 -1.70 3.68 18.80
C TRP A 125 -2.13 3.51 17.35
N THR A 126 -1.84 2.34 16.79
CA THR A 126 -2.15 2.00 15.41
C THR A 126 -3.06 0.78 15.30
N LEU A 127 -3.79 0.68 14.18
CA LEU A 127 -4.48 -0.54 13.79
C LEU A 127 -3.49 -1.68 13.56
N ASN A 128 -3.88 -2.88 14.01
CA ASN A 128 -3.15 -4.12 13.81
C ASN A 128 -3.74 -4.91 12.64
N PHE A 129 -3.23 -4.71 11.43
CA PHE A 129 -3.66 -5.48 10.25
C PHE A 129 -3.25 -6.97 10.32
N LEU A 130 -2.28 -7.33 11.16
CA LEU A 130 -1.90 -8.72 11.41
C LEU A 130 -2.81 -9.44 12.41
N ASN A 131 -3.79 -8.76 13.01
CA ASN A 131 -4.70 -9.40 13.95
C ASN A 131 -5.59 -10.42 13.21
N PRO A 132 -5.57 -11.71 13.58
CA PRO A 132 -6.33 -12.76 12.88
C PRO A 132 -7.86 -12.59 12.97
N ASN A 133 -8.33 -11.75 13.89
CA ASN A 133 -9.75 -11.43 14.08
C ASN A 133 -10.19 -10.20 13.31
N LEU A 134 -9.26 -9.38 12.80
CA LEU A 134 -9.56 -8.26 11.91
C LEU A 134 -9.48 -8.77 10.46
N LYS A 135 -10.59 -8.78 9.74
CA LYS A 135 -10.67 -9.34 8.39
C LYS A 135 -11.30 -8.35 7.44
N TYR A 136 -10.68 -8.17 6.29
CA TYR A 136 -11.22 -7.42 5.16
C TYR A 136 -11.79 -8.36 4.09
N THR A 137 -12.95 -8.00 3.53
CA THR A 137 -13.56 -8.71 2.40
C THR A 137 -14.07 -7.71 1.38
N SER A 138 -13.83 -7.96 0.09
CA SER A 138 -14.25 -7.07 -0.99
C SER A 138 -14.51 -7.84 -2.29
N ASN A 139 -15.39 -7.30 -3.13
CA ASN A 139 -15.59 -7.76 -4.50
C ASN A 139 -14.65 -7.07 -5.51
N TYR A 140 -13.97 -6.01 -5.11
CA TYR A 140 -13.16 -5.15 -5.98
C TYR A 140 -11.67 -5.26 -5.70
N VAL A 141 -11.30 -5.41 -4.42
CA VAL A 141 -9.91 -5.31 -3.96
C VAL A 141 -9.47 -6.60 -3.27
N ASN A 142 -8.25 -7.00 -3.54
CA ASN A 142 -7.49 -7.97 -2.76
C ASN A 142 -6.40 -7.20 -2.01
N PHE A 143 -6.64 -6.97 -0.72
CA PHE A 143 -5.73 -6.24 0.15
C PHE A 143 -4.76 -7.18 0.85
N THR A 144 -3.46 -6.88 0.77
CA THR A 144 -2.41 -7.51 1.57
C THR A 144 -1.69 -6.48 2.42
N SER A 145 -1.17 -6.92 3.56
CA SER A 145 -0.37 -6.07 4.43
C SER A 145 0.70 -6.87 5.15
N GLU A 146 1.86 -6.24 5.31
CA GLU A 146 3.02 -6.80 6.00
C GLU A 146 3.61 -5.81 7.01
N GLU A 147 4.06 -6.34 8.15
CA GLU A 147 4.98 -5.68 9.06
C GLU A 147 6.38 -6.27 8.83
N LEU A 148 7.28 -5.50 8.24
CA LEU A 148 8.59 -6.01 7.82
C LEU A 148 9.51 -6.25 9.02
N TYR A 149 9.40 -5.41 10.04
CA TYR A 149 10.27 -5.41 11.22
C TYR A 149 9.49 -5.08 12.48
N ASN A 150 9.99 -5.53 13.63
CA ASN A 150 9.46 -5.12 14.93
C ASN A 150 9.97 -3.73 15.35
N ASP A 151 9.48 -3.26 16.50
CA ASP A 151 9.77 -1.95 17.07
C ASP A 151 11.07 -1.89 17.90
N GLN A 152 11.93 -2.93 17.81
CA GLN A 152 13.17 -2.97 18.57
C GLN A 152 14.20 -2.00 17.98
N TYR A 153 14.61 -1.02 18.78
CA TYR A 153 15.68 -0.08 18.43
C TYR A 153 16.92 -0.30 19.31
N PRO A 154 18.16 -0.22 18.79
CA PRO A 154 18.55 0.10 17.40
C PRO A 154 18.59 -1.10 16.45
N ASN A 155 18.28 -2.30 16.94
CA ASN A 155 18.43 -3.55 16.19
C ASN A 155 17.06 -4.21 15.99
N PRO A 156 16.30 -3.80 14.96
CA PRO A 156 14.99 -4.37 14.69
C PRO A 156 15.13 -5.81 14.18
N THR A 157 14.23 -6.69 14.63
CA THR A 157 14.14 -8.07 14.17
C THR A 157 13.14 -8.15 13.01
N PRO A 158 13.48 -8.81 11.88
CA PRO A 158 12.53 -9.05 10.79
C PRO A 158 11.32 -9.85 11.25
N LEU A 159 10.12 -9.47 10.81
CA LEU A 159 8.86 -10.16 11.12
C LEU A 159 8.27 -10.83 9.89
N GLN A 160 8.12 -10.07 8.81
CA GLN A 160 7.70 -10.55 7.51
C GLN A 160 8.71 -10.08 6.45
N SER A 161 8.55 -10.62 5.24
CA SER A 161 9.30 -10.19 4.07
C SER A 161 8.32 -9.91 2.95
N PHE A 162 8.66 -8.96 2.10
CA PHE A 162 7.98 -8.77 0.83
C PHE A 162 7.87 -10.07 0.04
N THR A 163 6.72 -10.27 -0.62
CA THR A 163 6.61 -11.24 -1.70
C THR A 163 7.54 -10.85 -2.86
N PRO A 164 7.88 -11.78 -3.79
CA PRO A 164 8.74 -11.44 -4.92
C PRO A 164 8.22 -10.28 -5.78
N LEU A 165 6.89 -10.13 -5.86
CA LEU A 165 6.26 -9.02 -6.59
C LEU A 165 6.42 -7.70 -5.82
N GLU A 166 6.09 -7.67 -4.53
CA GLU A 166 6.27 -6.47 -3.69
C GLU A 166 7.74 -6.03 -3.67
N GLN A 167 8.67 -6.98 -3.53
CA GLN A 167 10.11 -6.71 -3.55
C GLN A 167 10.56 -6.09 -4.87
N GLN A 168 9.96 -6.47 -6.00
CA GLN A 168 10.23 -5.86 -7.30
C GLN A 168 9.86 -4.37 -7.30
N TYR A 169 8.71 -4.01 -6.72
CA TYR A 169 8.29 -2.61 -6.60
C TYR A 169 9.17 -1.84 -5.61
N ALA A 170 9.39 -2.38 -4.41
CA ALA A 170 10.21 -1.75 -3.39
C ALA A 170 11.64 -1.50 -3.91
N SER A 171 12.31 -2.50 -4.47
CA SER A 171 13.68 -2.31 -5.02
C SER A 171 13.75 -1.34 -6.18
N LYS A 172 12.68 -1.16 -6.95
CA LYS A 172 12.66 -0.26 -8.11
C LYS A 172 12.34 1.18 -7.73
N TYR A 173 11.42 1.39 -6.79
CA TYR A 173 10.84 2.70 -6.51
C TYR A 173 11.19 3.26 -5.14
N ASP A 174 11.63 2.42 -4.22
CA ASP A 174 12.07 2.81 -2.87
C ASP A 174 13.45 2.20 -2.55
N SER A 175 14.48 2.70 -3.22
CA SER A 175 15.86 2.29 -2.91
C SER A 175 16.31 2.69 -1.49
N GLY A 176 15.54 3.53 -0.80
CA GLY A 176 15.82 3.98 0.56
C GLY A 176 15.30 3.04 1.64
N GLY A 177 14.38 2.13 1.31
CA GLY A 177 13.71 1.28 2.30
C GLY A 177 12.85 2.10 3.26
N ALA A 178 12.20 3.14 2.76
CA ALA A 178 11.26 3.95 3.52
C ALA A 178 10.01 3.13 3.89
N VAL A 179 9.43 3.47 5.04
CA VAL A 179 8.14 2.92 5.48
C VAL A 179 7.25 4.07 5.99
N PRO A 180 5.94 4.05 5.70
CA PRO A 180 5.24 3.03 4.93
C PRO A 180 5.63 3.01 3.44
N PHE A 181 5.43 1.86 2.80
CA PHE A 181 5.53 1.68 1.36
C PHE A 181 4.29 0.94 0.88
N SER A 182 3.63 1.48 -0.13
CA SER A 182 2.35 0.94 -0.60
C SER A 182 2.32 0.83 -2.12
N VAL A 183 1.52 -0.11 -2.64
CA VAL A 183 1.30 -0.28 -4.08
C VAL A 183 -0.18 -0.51 -4.35
N ILE A 184 -0.76 0.25 -5.26
CA ILE A 184 -2.15 0.09 -5.74
C ILE A 184 -2.10 -0.31 -7.20
N GLY A 185 -2.60 -1.52 -7.49
CA GLY A 185 -2.74 -2.07 -8.83
C GLY A 185 -1.44 -2.20 -9.61
N GLY A 186 -0.29 -1.97 -9.00
CA GLY A 186 0.97 -1.87 -9.73
C GLY A 186 1.09 -0.62 -10.62
N ASN A 187 0.09 0.26 -10.60
CA ASN A 187 0.06 1.54 -11.33
C ASN A 187 0.42 2.72 -10.44
N PHE A 188 0.19 2.60 -9.14
CA PHE A 188 0.53 3.63 -8.18
C PHE A 188 1.37 3.04 -7.06
N PHE A 189 2.29 3.84 -6.54
CA PHE A 189 3.04 3.50 -5.35
C PHE A 189 3.23 4.71 -4.46
N GLU A 190 3.47 4.43 -3.20
CA GLU A 190 3.68 5.41 -2.13
C GLU A 190 5.04 5.15 -1.49
N VAL A 191 5.77 6.22 -1.15
CA VAL A 191 7.03 6.14 -0.41
C VAL A 191 6.98 7.11 0.76
N GLY A 192 6.96 6.59 1.99
CA GLY A 192 6.57 7.36 3.17
C GLY A 192 5.05 7.52 3.26
N ALA A 193 4.54 8.17 4.30
CA ALA A 193 3.09 8.35 4.46
C ALA A 193 2.57 9.57 3.69
N GLY A 194 1.48 9.40 2.96
CA GLY A 194 0.74 10.46 2.29
C GLY A 194 -0.13 11.30 3.22
N SER A 195 -0.57 10.67 4.31
CA SER A 195 -1.42 11.29 5.34
C SER A 195 -0.85 12.59 5.93
N SER A 196 -1.71 13.58 6.17
CA SER A 196 -1.28 14.93 6.54
C SER A 196 -0.37 14.94 7.78
N LEU A 197 0.81 15.53 7.61
CA LEU A 197 1.70 15.91 8.69
C LEU A 197 1.28 17.28 9.22
N ALA A 198 1.51 17.53 10.51
CA ALA A 198 1.50 18.88 11.03
C ALA A 198 2.58 19.73 10.33
N PRO A 199 2.53 21.08 10.38
CA PRO A 199 3.52 21.93 9.70
C PRO A 199 4.98 21.68 10.10
N ASP A 200 5.22 21.04 11.24
CA ASP A 200 6.54 20.63 11.74
C ASP A 200 6.99 19.24 11.26
N GLY A 201 6.20 18.57 10.40
CA GLY A 201 6.47 17.25 9.86
C GLY A 201 6.05 16.09 10.77
N THR A 202 5.44 16.36 11.92
CA THR A 202 4.96 15.31 12.84
C THR A 202 3.62 14.75 12.39
N PRO A 203 3.36 13.44 12.40
CA PRO A 203 2.05 12.92 12.02
C PRO A 203 0.93 13.47 12.91
N ILE A 204 -0.22 13.85 12.34
CA ILE A 204 -1.30 14.52 13.07
C ILE A 204 -1.96 13.68 14.17
N ILE A 205 -1.71 12.37 14.21
CA ILE A 205 -2.15 11.46 15.28
C ILE A 205 -1.26 11.52 16.53
N PHE A 206 -0.32 12.48 16.58
CA PHE A 206 0.56 12.76 17.70
C PHE A 206 0.23 14.12 18.31
N ALA A 207 0.33 14.19 19.64
CA ALA A 207 0.37 15.48 20.31
C ALA A 207 1.71 16.16 20.04
N GLY A 208 1.75 17.50 20.06
CA GLY A 208 2.96 18.30 19.81
C GLY A 208 4.10 18.11 20.82
N ASN A 209 3.95 17.22 21.80
CA ASN A 209 5.01 16.75 22.70
C ASN A 209 5.63 15.40 22.24
N GLY A 210 5.26 14.90 21.06
CA GLY A 210 5.72 13.63 20.50
C GLY A 210 5.00 12.39 21.03
N THR A 211 3.97 12.53 21.87
CA THR A 211 3.20 11.38 22.38
C THR A 211 2.01 11.08 21.46
N GLY A 212 1.89 9.84 21.00
CA GLY A 212 0.73 9.37 20.23
C GLY A 212 -0.59 9.47 21.01
N TYR A 213 -1.67 9.81 20.31
CA TYR A 213 -3.01 9.81 20.91
C TYR A 213 -3.53 8.39 21.13
N MET A 214 -4.28 8.18 22.22
CA MET A 214 -4.99 6.92 22.48
C MET A 214 -6.01 6.59 21.37
N PRO A 215 -6.32 5.30 21.10
CA PRO A 215 -7.27 4.93 20.05
C PRO A 215 -8.63 5.58 20.27
N SER A 216 -9.10 5.64 21.51
CA SER A 216 -10.38 6.29 21.86
C SER A 216 -10.42 7.76 21.47
N TYR A 217 -9.30 8.48 21.61
CA TYR A 217 -9.21 9.87 21.18
C TYR A 217 -9.23 9.95 19.66
N ILE A 218 -8.37 9.20 18.96
CA ILE A 218 -8.31 9.18 17.49
C ILE A 218 -9.68 8.87 16.90
N ILE A 219 -10.34 7.82 17.37
CA ILE A 219 -11.68 7.43 16.89
C ILE A 219 -12.73 8.50 17.19
N SER A 220 -12.66 9.16 18.35
CA SER A 220 -13.60 10.26 18.66
C SER A 220 -13.49 11.45 17.69
N GLN A 221 -12.34 11.62 17.03
CA GLN A 221 -12.12 12.71 16.08
C GLN A 221 -12.91 12.58 14.79
N PHE A 222 -13.26 11.36 14.36
CA PHE A 222 -14.05 11.14 13.14
C PHE A 222 -15.50 11.62 13.26
N ASN A 223 -15.99 11.79 14.49
CA ASN A 223 -17.30 12.39 14.77
C ASN A 223 -17.23 13.93 14.87
N THR A 224 -16.05 14.53 14.67
CA THR A 224 -15.81 15.96 14.85
C THR A 224 -15.48 16.61 13.51
N SER A 225 -16.42 17.36 12.93
CA SER A 225 -16.30 17.96 11.59
C SER A 225 -15.13 18.93 11.41
N SER A 226 -14.61 19.51 12.50
CA SER A 226 -13.45 20.40 12.48
C SER A 226 -12.12 19.71 12.75
N SER A 227 -12.10 18.39 12.99
CA SER A 227 -10.89 17.70 13.42
C SER A 227 -9.84 17.63 12.31
N THR A 228 -8.63 18.06 12.61
CA THR A 228 -7.47 17.91 11.73
C THR A 228 -7.17 16.43 11.48
N ILE A 229 -7.28 15.58 12.51
CA ILE A 229 -7.06 14.12 12.40
C ILE A 229 -8.02 13.51 11.39
N SER A 230 -9.32 13.76 11.54
CA SER A 230 -10.32 13.24 10.61
C SER A 230 -10.08 13.75 9.20
N LYS A 231 -9.80 15.05 9.03
CA LYS A 231 -9.56 15.63 7.71
C LYS A 231 -8.36 15.01 7.01
N GLY A 232 -7.23 14.88 7.69
CA GLY A 232 -6.01 14.37 7.07
C GLY A 232 -6.09 12.88 6.72
N ILE A 233 -6.74 12.08 7.57
CA ILE A 233 -6.98 10.65 7.27
C ILE A 233 -7.98 10.51 6.11
N THR A 234 -9.06 11.28 6.10
CA THR A 234 -10.05 11.22 5.01
C THR A 234 -9.48 11.73 3.69
N GLU A 235 -8.65 12.78 3.70
CA GLU A 235 -7.98 13.27 2.49
C GLU A 235 -7.10 12.19 1.87
N GLU A 236 -6.32 11.49 2.69
CA GLU A 236 -5.50 10.38 2.22
C GLU A 236 -6.35 9.20 1.73
N ALA A 237 -7.39 8.86 2.48
CA ALA A 237 -8.33 7.82 2.09
C ALA A 237 -9.02 8.11 0.75
N ASP A 238 -9.31 9.38 0.45
CA ASP A 238 -9.86 9.82 -0.83
C ASP A 238 -8.85 9.66 -1.97
N TYR A 239 -7.55 9.91 -1.75
CA TYR A 239 -6.50 9.61 -2.72
C TYR A 239 -6.42 8.11 -3.02
N ILE A 240 -6.30 7.27 -1.99
CA ILE A 240 -6.29 5.80 -2.12
C ILE A 240 -7.55 5.32 -2.86
N THR A 241 -8.72 5.85 -2.51
CA THR A 241 -10.00 5.52 -3.15
C THR A 241 -9.99 5.91 -4.63
N SER A 242 -9.46 7.08 -4.98
CA SER A 242 -9.37 7.55 -6.36
C SER A 242 -8.46 6.67 -7.22
N MET A 243 -7.32 6.25 -6.67
CA MET A 243 -6.39 5.34 -7.35
C MET A 243 -7.03 3.97 -7.59
N ILE A 244 -7.68 3.40 -6.59
CA ILE A 244 -8.43 2.14 -6.75
C ILE A 244 -9.51 2.32 -7.82
N CYS A 245 -10.28 3.41 -7.79
CA CYS A 245 -11.33 3.69 -8.77
C CYS A 245 -10.82 3.79 -10.21
N SER A 246 -9.67 4.43 -10.41
CA SER A 246 -8.98 4.49 -11.70
C SER A 246 -8.67 3.08 -12.22
N ASP A 247 -8.09 2.24 -11.37
CA ASP A 247 -7.61 0.92 -11.75
C ASP A 247 -8.71 -0.15 -11.90
N ILE A 248 -9.84 -0.01 -11.21
CA ILE A 248 -11.03 -0.85 -11.40
C ILE A 248 -11.99 -0.30 -12.45
N ASN A 249 -11.58 0.74 -13.20
CA ASN A 249 -12.41 1.40 -14.22
C ASN A 249 -13.79 1.84 -13.69
N ASN A 250 -13.80 2.47 -12.51
CA ASN A 250 -14.98 3.02 -11.83
C ASN A 250 -16.09 1.98 -11.53
N ALA A 251 -15.74 0.70 -11.37
CA ALA A 251 -16.71 -0.37 -11.14
C ALA A 251 -17.41 -0.32 -9.77
N ALA A 252 -16.88 0.42 -8.78
CA ALA A 252 -17.47 0.55 -7.46
C ALA A 252 -18.32 1.83 -7.35
N PRO A 253 -19.43 1.83 -6.56
CA PRO A 253 -20.32 3.00 -6.44
C PRO A 253 -19.62 4.28 -5.98
N VAL A 254 -18.64 4.16 -5.06
CA VAL A 254 -17.87 5.30 -4.53
C VAL A 254 -17.16 6.10 -5.62
N CYS A 255 -16.81 5.46 -6.74
CA CYS A 255 -16.05 6.08 -7.84
C CYS A 255 -16.80 7.18 -8.57
N SER A 256 -18.10 7.31 -8.32
CA SER A 256 -18.91 8.43 -8.83
C SER A 256 -18.93 9.66 -7.92
N SER A 257 -18.26 9.60 -6.76
CA SER A 257 -18.25 10.71 -5.81
C SER A 257 -17.49 11.92 -6.36
N PRO A 258 -18.09 13.12 -6.39
CA PRO A 258 -17.44 14.33 -6.86
C PRO A 258 -16.39 14.87 -5.88
N SER A 259 -16.30 14.34 -4.66
CA SER A 259 -15.29 14.74 -3.66
C SER A 259 -13.92 14.13 -3.92
N LEU A 260 -13.84 13.06 -4.71
CA LEU A 260 -12.60 12.33 -4.94
C LEU A 260 -11.59 13.17 -5.75
N PRO A 261 -10.30 13.20 -5.34
CA PRO A 261 -9.25 13.85 -6.10
C PRO A 261 -9.06 13.19 -7.47
N LYS A 262 -8.47 13.95 -8.40
CA LYS A 262 -8.08 13.42 -9.71
C LYS A 262 -6.66 12.86 -9.61
N VAL A 263 -6.50 11.62 -10.05
CA VAL A 263 -5.23 10.87 -10.04
C VAL A 263 -4.81 10.45 -11.44
#